data_AF-A0A1B8AHQ0-F1
#
_entry.id   AF-A0A1B8AHQ0-F1
#
_cell.length_a   1.000
_cell.length_b   1.000
_cell.length_c   1.000
_cell.angle_alpha   90.00
_cell.angle_beta   90.00
_cell.angle_gamma   90.00
#
_symmetry.space_group_name_H-M   'P 1'
#
loop_
_entity.id
_entity.type
_entity.pdbx_description
1 polymer ?
#
loop_
_entity_poly.entity_id
_entity_poly.type
_entity_poly.pdbx_seq_one_letter_code
_entity_poly.pdbx_strand_id
1 'polypeptide(L)'
;MNVQKPAEKTREQSIAEFEARTRKIQQEHPDVDFKSTVIEPTMNLMFDIKENLKDDDKKKHEELVSLMLQNTSDPEKAEKYLWEARNYLKPHPAVLKQFDDIYINKRPVSVMISQLHDAINPKQSPLKETQT
;
A
#
# COMPACT_ATOMS: atom_id res chain seq x y z
N MET A 1 -4.87 16.19 -31.59
CA MET A 1 -5.79 15.72 -30.54
C MET A 1 -5.17 16.07 -29.20
N ASN A 2 -5.73 17.04 -28.47
CA ASN A 2 -5.27 17.35 -27.12
C ASN A 2 -5.76 16.23 -26.20
N VAL A 3 -4.87 15.31 -25.83
CA VAL A 3 -5.13 14.40 -24.71
C VAL A 3 -5.12 15.28 -23.46
N GLN A 4 -6.29 15.74 -23.02
CA GLN A 4 -6.44 16.27 -21.67
C GLN A 4 -5.98 15.16 -20.73
N LYS A 5 -4.80 15.34 -20.10
CA LYS A 5 -4.45 14.55 -18.93
C LYS A 5 -5.63 14.66 -17.97
N PRO A 6 -6.19 13.54 -17.46
CA PRO A 6 -7.16 13.62 -16.39
C PRO A 6 -6.59 14.52 -15.30
N ALA A 7 -7.38 15.47 -14.79
CA ALA A 7 -6.94 16.30 -13.68
C ALA A 7 -6.43 15.37 -12.56
N GLU A 8 -5.21 15.61 -12.07
CA GLU A 8 -4.69 14.86 -10.95
C GLU A 8 -5.65 15.02 -9.77
N LYS A 9 -6.11 13.89 -9.23
CA LYS A 9 -7.04 13.88 -8.11
C LYS A 9 -6.36 14.53 -6.92
N THR A 10 -7.12 15.33 -6.18
CA THR A 10 -6.64 15.85 -4.90
C THR A 10 -6.49 14.72 -3.88
N ARG A 11 -5.73 15.00 -2.81
CA ARG A 11 -5.55 14.10 -1.66
C ARG A 11 -6.90 13.67 -1.08
N GLU A 12 -7.78 14.63 -0.83
CA GLU A 12 -9.13 14.41 -0.29
C GLU A 12 -10.01 13.55 -1.21
N GLN A 13 -9.97 13.81 -2.52
CA GLN A 13 -10.70 13.00 -3.50
C GLN A 13 -10.19 11.57 -3.56
N SER A 14 -8.87 11.38 -3.45
CA SER A 14 -8.26 10.05 -3.47
C SER A 14 -8.60 9.24 -2.22
N ILE A 15 -8.60 9.89 -1.04
CA ILE A 15 -9.05 9.29 0.23
C ILE A 15 -10.53 8.89 0.12
N ALA A 16 -11.41 9.80 -0.28
CA ALA A 16 -12.84 9.53 -0.39
C ALA A 16 -13.17 8.39 -1.37
N GLU A 17 -12.45 8.31 -2.49
CA GLU A 17 -12.62 7.21 -3.45
C GLU A 17 -12.15 5.87 -2.88
N PHE A 18 -11.03 5.86 -2.16
CA PHE A 18 -10.51 4.65 -1.54
C PHE A 18 -11.40 4.16 -0.40
N GLU A 19 -11.95 5.08 0.40
CA GLU A 19 -13.01 4.80 1.38
C GLU A 19 -14.24 4.17 0.72
N ALA A 20 -14.72 4.72 -0.39
CA ALA A 20 -15.86 4.18 -1.10
C ALA A 20 -15.60 2.74 -1.60
N ARG A 21 -14.39 2.47 -2.10
CA ARG A 21 -13.98 1.12 -2.58
C ARG A 21 -13.84 0.10 -1.45
N THR A 22 -13.41 0.55 -0.28
CA THR A 22 -13.16 -0.32 0.90
C THR A 22 -14.34 -0.41 1.84
N ARG A 23 -15.46 0.27 1.54
CA ARG A 23 -16.69 0.29 2.35
C ARG A 23 -17.17 -1.10 2.77
N LYS A 24 -17.09 -2.09 1.88
CA LYS A 24 -17.49 -3.48 2.17
C LYS A 24 -16.59 -4.13 3.24
N ILE A 25 -15.28 -3.91 3.15
CA ILE A 25 -14.30 -4.41 4.12
C ILE A 25 -14.54 -3.75 5.49
N GLN A 26 -14.80 -2.44 5.51
CA GLN A 26 -15.14 -1.72 6.75
C GLN A 26 -16.43 -2.26 7.41
N GLN A 27 -17.40 -2.72 6.62
CA GLN A 27 -18.63 -3.34 7.14
C GLN A 27 -18.38 -4.74 7.71
N GLU A 28 -17.46 -5.50 7.11
CA GLU A 28 -17.07 -6.85 7.58
C GLU A 28 -16.20 -6.79 8.86
N HIS A 29 -15.53 -5.67 9.09
CA HIS A 29 -14.63 -5.43 10.22
C HIS A 29 -14.94 -4.08 10.91
N PRO A 30 -16.10 -3.94 11.57
CA PRO A 30 -16.56 -2.66 12.14
C PRO A 30 -15.74 -2.19 13.35
N ASP A 31 -14.95 -3.08 13.95
CA ASP A 31 -14.06 -2.82 15.07
C ASP A 31 -12.75 -2.12 14.67
N VAL A 32 -12.43 -2.11 13.38
CA VAL A 32 -11.22 -1.51 12.83
C VAL A 32 -11.58 -0.21 12.13
N ASP A 33 -10.96 0.91 12.51
CA ASP A 33 -11.06 2.18 11.78
C ASP A 33 -10.15 2.14 10.54
N PHE A 34 -10.60 1.56 9.42
CA PHE A 34 -9.78 1.44 8.21
C PHE A 34 -9.40 2.79 7.64
N LYS A 35 -10.28 3.79 7.77
CA LYS A 35 -10.03 5.14 7.28
C LYS A 35 -8.75 5.70 7.90
N SER A 36 -8.73 5.84 9.22
CA SER A 36 -7.61 6.49 9.92
C SER A 36 -6.38 5.58 10.01
N THR A 37 -6.55 4.26 10.01
CA THR A 37 -5.43 3.32 10.23
C THR A 37 -4.77 2.84 8.95
N VAL A 38 -5.46 2.84 7.81
CA VAL A 38 -4.95 2.30 6.54
C VAL A 38 -5.06 3.32 5.42
N ILE A 39 -6.24 3.87 5.18
CA ILE A 39 -6.52 4.67 3.98
C ILE A 39 -5.79 6.01 4.03
N GLU A 40 -6.02 6.81 5.07
CA GLU A 40 -5.39 8.12 5.21
C GLU A 40 -3.86 8.02 5.25
N PRO A 41 -3.23 7.15 6.06
CA PRO A 41 -1.78 6.99 6.05
C PRO A 41 -1.23 6.62 4.66
N THR A 42 -1.88 5.69 3.96
CA THR A 42 -1.42 5.23 2.64
C THR A 42 -1.56 6.32 1.58
N MET A 43 -2.69 7.03 1.55
CA MET A 43 -2.89 8.14 0.61
C MET A 43 -1.93 9.30 0.90
N ASN A 44 -1.79 9.68 2.17
CA ASN A 44 -0.86 10.74 2.58
C ASN A 44 0.58 10.41 2.16
N LEU A 45 1.04 9.18 2.42
CA LEU A 45 2.37 8.73 2.00
C LEU A 45 2.55 8.86 0.48
N MET A 46 1.57 8.43 -0.33
CA MET A 46 1.68 8.53 -1.79
C MET A 46 1.77 9.98 -2.28
N PHE A 47 1.00 10.90 -1.71
CA PHE A 47 1.10 12.32 -2.06
C PHE A 47 2.41 12.93 -1.57
N ASP A 48 2.80 12.65 -0.34
CA ASP A 48 4.03 13.18 0.24
C ASP A 48 5.27 12.68 -0.54
N ILE A 49 5.26 11.43 -1.04
CA ILE A 49 6.28 10.93 -1.97
C ILE A 49 6.29 11.74 -3.26
N LYS A 50 5.12 11.96 -3.89
CA LYS A 50 5.02 12.73 -5.14
C LYS A 50 5.50 14.18 -5.01
N GLU A 51 5.24 14.79 -3.86
CA GLU A 51 5.58 16.18 -3.58
C GLU A 51 7.06 16.37 -3.22
N ASN A 52 7.70 15.35 -2.63
CA ASN A 52 9.07 15.46 -2.10
C ASN A 52 10.14 14.82 -2.99
N LEU A 53 9.83 13.74 -3.71
CA LEU A 53 10.82 13.04 -4.54
C LEU A 53 10.90 13.67 -5.94
N LYS A 54 12.12 13.66 -6.49
CA LYS A 54 12.34 13.97 -7.92
C LYS A 54 11.70 12.88 -8.78
N ASP A 55 11.33 13.22 -10.01
CA ASP A 55 10.62 12.29 -10.91
C ASP A 55 11.33 10.94 -11.12
N ASP A 56 12.65 10.94 -11.25
CA ASP A 56 13.43 9.71 -11.40
C ASP A 56 13.43 8.85 -10.13
N ASP A 57 13.65 9.47 -8.97
CA ASP A 57 13.64 8.79 -7.66
C ASP A 57 12.24 8.26 -7.32
N LYS A 58 11.21 9.05 -7.63
CA LYS A 58 9.79 8.67 -7.49
C LYS A 58 9.48 7.44 -8.34
N LYS A 59 9.85 7.47 -9.62
CA LYS A 59 9.63 6.34 -10.53
C LYS A 59 10.35 5.08 -10.04
N LYS A 60 11.58 5.22 -9.53
CA LYS A 60 12.34 4.11 -8.97
C LYS A 60 11.72 3.56 -7.69
N HIS A 61 11.27 4.43 -6.81
CA HIS A 61 10.53 4.04 -5.61
C HIS A 61 9.25 3.26 -5.97
N GLU A 62 8.43 3.79 -6.89
CA GLU A 62 7.20 3.15 -7.36
C GLU A 62 7.45 1.79 -8.04
N GLU A 63 8.53 1.68 -8.84
CA GLU A 63 8.97 0.43 -9.45
C GLU A 63 9.31 -0.62 -8.39
N LEU A 64 10.05 -0.25 -7.35
CA LEU A 64 10.43 -1.16 -6.26
C LEU A 64 9.22 -1.60 -5.42
N VAL A 65 8.29 -0.69 -5.11
CA VAL A 65 7.04 -1.05 -4.43
C VAL A 65 6.22 -2.01 -5.30
N SER A 66 6.16 -1.78 -6.61
CA SER A 66 5.46 -2.67 -7.54
C SER A 66 6.11 -4.06 -7.58
N LEU A 67 7.45 -4.13 -7.61
CA LEU A 67 8.19 -5.38 -7.55
C LEU A 67 7.97 -6.12 -6.22
N MET A 68 7.91 -5.40 -5.10
CA MET A 68 7.55 -5.98 -3.80
C MET A 68 6.17 -6.65 -3.85
N LEU A 69 5.15 -5.95 -4.37
CA LEU A 69 3.78 -6.47 -4.47
C LEU A 69 3.68 -7.70 -5.40
N GLN A 70 4.43 -7.69 -6.51
CA GLN A 70 4.46 -8.80 -7.48
C GLN A 70 5.20 -10.04 -6.97
N ASN A 71 6.12 -9.88 -6.01
CA ASN A 71 6.96 -10.96 -5.49
C ASN A 71 6.56 -11.37 -4.05
N THR A 72 5.33 -11.07 -3.61
CA THR A 72 4.86 -11.39 -2.26
C THR A 72 4.88 -12.90 -1.93
N SER A 73 4.94 -13.78 -2.93
CA SER A 73 5.13 -15.23 -2.76
C SER A 73 6.54 -15.63 -2.31
N ASP A 74 7.51 -14.73 -2.45
CA ASP A 74 8.89 -14.85 -1.95
C ASP A 74 9.16 -13.69 -0.97
N PRO A 75 8.89 -13.90 0.34
CA PRO A 75 8.99 -12.85 1.33
C PRO A 75 10.39 -12.23 1.42
N GLU A 76 11.45 -13.00 1.26
CA GLU A 76 12.82 -12.48 1.31
C GLU A 76 13.11 -11.53 0.15
N LYS A 77 12.64 -11.88 -1.06
CA LYS A 77 12.81 -11.05 -2.25
C LYS A 77 11.94 -9.80 -2.19
N ALA A 78 10.68 -9.93 -1.79
CA ALA A 78 9.79 -8.79 -1.60
C ALA A 78 10.30 -7.83 -0.50
N GLU A 79 10.86 -8.38 0.59
CA GLU A 79 11.45 -7.59 1.66
C GLU A 79 12.67 -6.77 1.17
N LYS A 80 13.53 -7.36 0.34
CA LYS A 80 14.64 -6.62 -0.29
C LYS A 80 14.13 -5.42 -1.09
N TYR A 81 13.10 -5.61 -1.93
CA TYR A 81 12.50 -4.50 -2.69
C TYR A 81 11.91 -3.42 -1.79
N LEU A 82 11.28 -3.79 -0.68
CA LEU A 82 10.77 -2.83 0.30
C LEU A 82 11.89 -1.99 0.93
N TRP A 83 12.98 -2.64 1.36
CA TRP A 83 14.14 -1.95 1.93
C TRP A 83 14.85 -1.05 0.93
N GLU A 84 14.92 -1.46 -0.34
CA GLU A 84 15.44 -0.62 -1.42
C GLU A 84 14.52 0.58 -1.68
N ALA A 85 13.20 0.39 -1.72
CA ALA A 85 12.24 1.49 -1.89
C ALA A 85 12.38 2.53 -0.76
N ARG A 86 12.57 2.05 0.47
CA ARG A 86 12.82 2.89 1.66
C ARG A 86 14.07 3.76 1.53
N ASN A 87 15.12 3.29 0.84
CA ASN A 87 16.37 4.06 0.73
C ASN A 87 16.18 5.41 0.00
N TYR A 88 15.25 5.49 -0.97
CA TYR A 88 14.92 6.72 -1.66
C TYR A 88 14.24 7.77 -0.75
N LEU A 89 13.67 7.33 0.37
CA LEU A 89 13.01 8.20 1.33
C LEU A 89 13.96 8.75 2.41
N LYS A 90 15.20 8.22 2.52
CA LYS A 90 16.19 8.66 3.52
C LYS A 90 16.46 10.18 3.55
N PRO A 91 16.53 10.89 2.39
CA PRO A 91 16.68 12.34 2.39
C PRO A 91 15.45 13.12 2.89
N HIS A 92 14.31 12.44 3.09
CA HIS A 92 13.01 13.02 3.46
C HIS A 92 12.49 12.39 4.78
N PRO A 93 13.01 12.81 5.95
CA PRO A 93 12.75 12.12 7.22
C PRO A 93 11.27 12.00 7.60
N ALA A 94 10.44 12.99 7.25
CA ALA A 94 9.00 12.95 7.51
C ALA A 94 8.30 11.85 6.69
N VAL A 95 8.62 11.77 5.39
CA VAL A 95 8.06 10.75 4.47
C VAL A 95 8.58 9.36 4.82
N LEU A 96 9.87 9.26 5.17
CA LEU A 96 10.47 8.02 5.67
C LEU A 96 9.75 7.52 6.92
N LYS A 97 9.47 8.41 7.88
CA LYS A 97 8.76 8.02 9.11
C LYS A 97 7.37 7.47 8.80
N GLN A 98 6.61 8.10 7.90
CA GLN A 98 5.30 7.59 7.50
C GLN A 98 5.41 6.20 6.84
N PHE A 99 6.40 6.02 5.96
CA PHE A 99 6.67 4.74 5.34
C PHE A 99 6.98 3.65 6.39
N ASP A 100 7.84 3.97 7.36
CA ASP A 100 8.19 3.06 8.44
C ASP A 100 6.98 2.74 9.33
N ASP A 101 6.16 3.74 9.67
CA ASP A 101 4.96 3.54 10.49
C ASP A 101 3.94 2.60 9.81
N ILE A 102 3.88 2.62 8.47
CA ILE A 102 2.99 1.74 7.67
C ILE A 102 3.58 0.34 7.55
N TYR A 103 4.82 0.21 7.06
CA TYR A 103 5.38 -1.07 6.64
C TYR A 103 6.32 -1.73 7.67
N ILE A 104 7.00 -0.94 8.49
CA ILE A 104 8.03 -1.38 9.45
C ILE A 104 7.54 -1.05 10.87
N ASN A 105 6.34 -1.55 11.15
CA ASN A 105 5.72 -1.42 12.47
C ASN A 105 6.25 -2.51 13.43
N LYS A 106 5.55 -2.75 14.55
CA LYS A 106 5.97 -3.74 15.57
C LYS A 106 6.05 -5.20 15.06
N ARG A 107 5.60 -5.48 13.84
CA ARG A 107 5.61 -6.82 13.23
C ARG A 107 6.79 -6.96 12.25
N PRO A 108 7.40 -8.15 12.15
CA PRO A 108 8.42 -8.40 11.12
C PRO A 108 7.89 -8.13 9.71
N VAL A 109 8.73 -7.54 8.86
CA VAL A 109 8.37 -7.21 7.47
C VAL A 109 7.94 -8.44 6.68
N SER A 110 8.65 -9.57 6.84
CA SER A 110 8.31 -10.85 6.22
C SER A 110 6.90 -11.36 6.56
N VAL A 111 6.44 -11.12 7.79
CA VAL A 111 5.07 -11.47 8.24
C VAL A 111 4.05 -10.58 7.54
N MET A 112 4.31 -9.26 7.46
CA MET A 112 3.45 -8.32 6.73
C MET A 112 3.35 -8.69 5.25
N ILE A 113 4.46 -9.06 4.60
CA ILE A 113 4.48 -9.48 3.19
C ILE A 113 3.68 -10.76 2.98
N SER A 114 3.78 -11.73 3.90
CA SER A 114 3.02 -12.98 3.82
C SER A 114 1.51 -12.73 3.95
N GLN A 115 1.11 -11.84 4.87
CA GLN A 115 -0.30 -11.42 5.00
C GLN A 115 -0.80 -10.71 3.75
N LEU A 116 0.04 -9.88 3.15
CA LEU A 116 -0.26 -9.20 1.89
C LEU A 116 -0.40 -10.20 0.73
N HIS A 117 0.44 -11.25 0.69
CA HIS A 117 0.31 -12.34 -0.28
C HIS A 117 -1.05 -13.02 -0.21
N ASP A 118 -1.48 -13.40 1.01
CA ASP A 118 -2.76 -14.06 1.25
C ASP A 118 -3.95 -13.14 0.92
N ALA A 119 -3.83 -11.83 1.16
CA ALA A 119 -4.86 -10.85 0.83
C ALA A 119 -5.00 -10.58 -0.68
N ILE A 120 -3.88 -10.53 -1.41
CA ILE A 120 -3.87 -10.32 -2.87
C ILE A 120 -4.26 -11.59 -3.63
N ASN A 121 -3.84 -12.74 -3.11
CA ASN A 121 -4.10 -14.05 -3.70
C ASN A 121 -4.95 -14.88 -2.72
N PRO A 122 -6.23 -14.50 -2.51
CA PRO A 122 -7.08 -15.25 -1.60
C PRO A 122 -7.16 -16.69 -2.12
N LYS A 123 -6.59 -17.63 -1.35
CA LYS A 123 -6.81 -19.05 -1.59
C LYS A 123 -8.32 -19.24 -1.62
N GLN A 124 -8.85 -19.74 -2.73
CA GLN A 124 -10.21 -20.27 -2.75
C GLN A 124 -10.28 -21.32 -1.63
N SER A 125 -10.88 -20.94 -0.50
CA SER A 125 -11.28 -21.93 0.49
C SER A 125 -12.32 -22.80 -0.19
N PRO A 126 -12.19 -24.15 -0.16
CA PRO A 126 -13.27 -25.00 -0.61
C PRO A 126 -14.50 -24.62 0.21
N LEU A 127 -15.56 -24.18 -0.48
CA LEU A 127 -16.89 -24.15 0.08
C LEU A 127 -17.12 -25.52 0.71
N LYS A 128 -17.19 -25.61 2.04
CA LYS A 128 -17.77 -26.78 2.68
C LYS A 128 -19.24 -26.78 2.29
N GLU A 129 -19.56 -27.51 1.21
CA GLU A 129 -20.87 -28.10 1.01
C GLU A 129 -21.24 -28.82 2.29
N THR A 130 -22.07 -28.19 3.11
CA THR A 130 -22.68 -28.87 4.24
C THR A 130 -24.08 -29.20 3.78
N GLN A 131 -24.22 -30.45 3.36
CA GLN A 131 -25.48 -31.14 3.14
C GLN A 131 -26.45 -30.84 4.28
N THR A 132 -27.69 -30.53 3.95
CA THR A 132 -28.86 -31.05 4.67
C THR A 132 -30.02 -31.18 3.70
#